data_AF-A0A838S8P0-F1
#
_entry.id   AF-A0A838S8P0-F1
#
_cell.length_a   1.000
_cell.length_b   1.000
_cell.length_c   1.000
_cell.angle_alpha   90.00
_cell.angle_beta   90.00
_cell.angle_gamma   90.00
#
_symmetry.space_group_name_H-M   'P 1'
#
loop_
_entity.id
_entity.type
_entity.pdbx_description
1 polymer ?
#
loop_
_entity_poly.entity_id
_entity_poly.type
_entity_poly.pdbx_seq_one_letter_code
_entity_poly.pdbx_strand_id
1 'polypeptide(L)'
;MSSWRELAAALADELVRLDKLRSPEWIAAVRAVPRHELVPVHYRYDEATGSWTRYPTSDDLPLVYSNTALFVLPGGHSSTSMPGLMTRMLESLDLHDGQGVLEIGTGTGYNAGLLAHRLGDRHVTSVDIETDLVDLARRRLAQIGYAPTLVAADGVTGHEASAPYHRIIVT
;
A
#
# COMPACT_ATOMS: atom_id res chain seq x y z
N MET A 1 13.17 -21.09 -6.03
CA MET A 1 12.61 -19.93 -5.30
C MET A 1 11.39 -19.47 -6.06
N SER A 2 10.24 -19.31 -5.40
CA SER A 2 9.04 -18.79 -6.06
C SER A 2 9.28 -17.37 -6.55
N SER A 3 8.77 -17.05 -7.73
CA SER A 3 8.81 -15.67 -8.22
C SER A 3 7.89 -14.79 -7.36
N TRP A 4 8.19 -13.50 -7.25
CA TRP A 4 7.31 -12.58 -6.52
C TRP A 4 5.88 -12.57 -7.08
N ARG A 5 5.71 -12.84 -8.39
CA ARG A 5 4.39 -12.92 -9.04
C ARG A 5 3.59 -14.11 -8.56
N GLU A 6 4.24 -15.26 -8.34
CA GLU A 6 3.60 -16.44 -7.75
C GLU A 6 3.17 -16.16 -6.31
N LEU A 7 4.01 -15.45 -5.54
CA LEU A 7 3.68 -15.05 -4.18
C LEU A 7 2.54 -14.03 -4.14
N ALA A 8 2.53 -13.05 -5.04
CA ALA A 8 1.43 -12.09 -5.19
C ALA A 8 0.11 -12.77 -5.59
N ALA A 9 0.16 -13.75 -6.50
CA ALA A 9 -0.99 -14.56 -6.86
C ALA A 9 -1.49 -15.39 -5.70
N ALA A 10 -0.59 -16.05 -4.95
CA ALA A 10 -0.94 -16.82 -3.76
C ALA A 10 -1.58 -15.96 -2.67
N LEU A 11 -1.06 -14.74 -2.45
CA LEU A 11 -1.68 -13.76 -1.55
C LEU A 11 -3.09 -13.40 -2.01
N ALA A 12 -3.26 -13.05 -3.29
CA ALA A 12 -4.58 -12.71 -3.81
C ALA A 12 -5.57 -13.87 -3.63
N ASP A 13 -5.15 -15.11 -3.91
CA ASP A 13 -5.98 -16.32 -3.77
C ASP A 13 -6.33 -16.60 -2.30
N GLU A 14 -5.39 -16.38 -1.38
CA GLU A 14 -5.66 -16.43 0.05
C GLU A 14 -6.70 -15.39 0.46
N LEU A 15 -6.57 -14.14 0.02
CA LEU A 15 -7.49 -13.07 0.36
C LEU A 15 -8.91 -13.32 -0.20
N VAL A 16 -9.01 -13.91 -1.39
CA VAL A 16 -10.28 -14.37 -1.96
C VAL A 16 -10.90 -15.47 -1.11
N ARG A 17 -10.12 -16.50 -0.74
CA ARG A 17 -10.59 -17.58 0.13
C ARG A 17 -11.05 -17.09 1.51
N LEU A 18 -10.43 -16.02 2.03
CA LEU A 18 -10.78 -15.41 3.31
C LEU A 18 -11.93 -14.38 3.22
N ASP A 19 -12.56 -14.22 2.05
CA ASP A 19 -13.59 -13.22 1.77
C ASP A 19 -13.13 -11.78 2.13
N LYS A 20 -11.88 -11.46 1.78
CA LYS A 20 -11.25 -10.15 1.97
C LYS A 20 -11.05 -9.39 0.66
N LEU A 21 -11.24 -10.06 -0.45
CA LEU A 21 -10.98 -9.58 -1.81
C LEU A 21 -11.91 -10.35 -2.76
N ARG A 22 -12.66 -9.65 -3.60
CA ARG A 22 -13.72 -10.26 -4.43
C ARG A 22 -13.75 -9.68 -5.83
N SER A 23 -13.57 -8.38 -5.98
CA SER A 23 -13.64 -7.70 -7.27
C SER A 23 -12.46 -8.12 -8.18
N PRO A 24 -12.72 -8.52 -9.44
CA PRO A 24 -11.67 -8.91 -10.38
C PRO A 24 -10.58 -7.85 -10.57
N GLU A 25 -10.95 -6.57 -10.52
CA GLU A 25 -10.04 -5.45 -10.73
C GLU A 25 -9.09 -5.27 -9.53
N TRP A 26 -9.57 -5.49 -8.30
CA TRP A 26 -8.71 -5.49 -7.11
C TRP A 26 -7.83 -6.74 -7.05
N ILE A 27 -8.33 -7.90 -7.48
CA ILE A 27 -7.53 -9.12 -7.62
C ILE A 27 -6.37 -8.89 -8.60
N ALA A 28 -6.65 -8.27 -9.75
CA ALA A 28 -5.62 -7.86 -10.70
C ALA A 28 -4.60 -6.91 -10.08
N ALA A 29 -5.04 -5.89 -9.33
CA ALA A 29 -4.14 -4.95 -8.66
C ALA A 29 -3.19 -5.65 -7.66
N VAL A 30 -3.69 -6.51 -6.78
CA VAL A 30 -2.86 -7.24 -5.81
C VAL A 30 -1.83 -8.14 -6.51
N ARG A 31 -2.20 -8.75 -7.64
CA ARG A 31 -1.30 -9.60 -8.44
C ARG A 31 -0.23 -8.81 -9.20
N ALA A 32 -0.55 -7.58 -9.61
CA ALA A 32 0.30 -6.78 -10.48
C ALA A 32 1.26 -5.84 -9.73
N VAL A 33 0.86 -5.29 -8.59
CA VAL A 33 1.65 -4.30 -7.86
C VAL A 33 2.72 -4.99 -6.99
N PRO A 34 4.02 -4.76 -7.24
CA PRO A 34 5.10 -5.41 -6.51
C PRO A 34 5.26 -4.83 -5.09
N ARG A 35 4.55 -5.38 -4.11
CA ARG A 35 4.59 -4.94 -2.70
C ARG A 35 6.02 -4.80 -2.14
N HIS A 36 6.94 -5.67 -2.56
CA HIS A 36 8.33 -5.64 -2.12
C HIS A 36 9.14 -4.41 -2.57
N GLU A 37 8.79 -3.80 -3.70
CA GLU A 37 9.44 -2.56 -4.17
C GLU A 37 8.97 -1.35 -3.35
N LEU A 38 7.74 -1.40 -2.85
CA LEU A 38 7.14 -0.34 -2.03
C LEU A 38 7.49 -0.51 -0.54
N VAL A 39 7.81 -1.74 -0.14
CA VAL A 39 8.26 -2.12 1.21
C VAL A 39 9.66 -2.78 1.11
N PRO A 40 10.73 -2.02 0.81
CA PRO A 40 12.05 -2.62 0.57
C PRO A 40 12.70 -3.15 1.84
N VAL A 41 12.27 -2.66 3.01
CA VAL A 41 12.70 -3.15 4.32
C VAL A 41 11.55 -3.23 5.30
N HIS A 42 11.69 -4.12 6.27
CA HIS A 42 10.80 -4.21 7.41
C HIS A 42 11.61 -4.36 8.70
N TYR A 43 10.95 -4.09 9.82
CA TYR A 43 11.53 -4.16 11.15
C TYR A 43 10.76 -5.19 11.98
N ARG A 44 11.49 -5.97 12.78
CA ARG A 44 10.90 -6.91 13.74
C ARG A 44 11.44 -6.59 15.12
N TYR A 45 10.55 -6.58 16.10
CA TYR A 45 10.91 -6.44 17.49
C TYR A 45 11.29 -7.81 18.06
N ASP A 46 12.42 -7.87 18.73
CA ASP A 46 12.86 -9.02 19.50
C ASP A 46 12.62 -8.74 20.98
N GLU A 47 11.66 -9.44 21.57
CA GLU A 47 11.30 -9.29 22.99
C GLU A 47 12.42 -9.71 23.95
N ALA A 48 13.28 -10.65 23.54
CA ALA A 48 14.36 -11.14 24.40
C ALA A 48 15.48 -10.11 24.53
N THR A 49 15.75 -9.35 23.47
CA THR A 49 16.78 -8.30 23.45
C THR A 49 16.23 -6.89 23.64
N GLY A 50 14.90 -6.72 23.54
CA GLY A 50 14.24 -5.41 23.60
C GLY A 50 14.61 -4.51 22.41
N SER A 51 14.95 -5.11 21.26
CA SER A 51 15.55 -4.37 20.13
C SER A 51 14.78 -4.54 18.83
N TRP A 52 14.83 -3.52 17.97
CA TRP A 52 14.29 -3.56 16.61
C TRP A 52 15.39 -3.93 15.63
N THR A 53 15.20 -5.01 14.89
CA THR A 53 16.13 -5.45 13.84
C THR A 53 15.57 -5.15 12.45
N ARG A 54 16.41 -4.60 11.57
CA ARG A 54 16.09 -4.27 10.18
C ARG A 54 16.35 -5.47 9.27
N TYR A 55 15.38 -5.81 8.44
CA TYR A 55 15.46 -6.90 7.47
C TYR A 55 15.19 -6.38 6.05
N PRO A 56 16.07 -6.63 5.07
CA PRO A 56 15.76 -6.45 3.66
C PRO A 56 14.62 -7.37 3.26
N THR A 57 13.64 -6.83 2.55
CA THR A 57 12.51 -7.62 2.04
C THR A 57 12.95 -8.65 0.99
N SER A 58 14.04 -8.37 0.26
CA SER A 58 14.65 -9.32 -0.68
C SER A 58 14.99 -10.68 -0.05
N ASP A 59 15.21 -10.69 1.27
CA ASP A 59 15.68 -11.86 2.00
C ASP A 59 14.50 -12.76 2.42
N ASP A 60 13.27 -12.21 2.46
CA ASP A 60 12.05 -12.93 2.86
C ASP A 60 10.82 -12.41 2.10
N LEU A 61 10.82 -12.62 0.79
CA LEU A 61 9.64 -12.34 -0.05
C LEU A 61 8.37 -13.07 0.42
N PRO A 62 8.40 -14.34 0.87
CA PRO A 62 7.22 -15.00 1.41
C PRO A 62 6.54 -14.23 2.54
N LEU A 63 7.31 -13.69 3.50
CA LEU A 63 6.74 -12.84 4.56
C LEU A 63 6.09 -11.58 4.00
N VAL A 64 6.72 -10.91 3.03
CA VAL A 64 6.17 -9.69 2.42
C VAL A 64 4.89 -9.93 1.64
N TYR A 65 4.73 -11.12 1.07
CA TYR A 65 3.50 -11.54 0.42
C TYR A 65 2.58 -12.37 1.32
N SER A 66 2.79 -12.34 2.64
CA SER A 66 1.85 -12.92 3.59
C SER A 66 0.80 -11.89 4.02
N ASN A 67 -0.34 -12.39 4.49
CA ASN A 67 -1.40 -11.56 5.04
C ASN A 67 -1.08 -11.07 6.47
N THR A 68 0.02 -10.34 6.62
CA THR A 68 0.46 -9.71 7.88
C THR A 68 0.84 -8.25 7.67
N ALA A 69 0.77 -7.47 8.76
CA ALA A 69 1.32 -6.12 8.80
C ALA A 69 2.84 -6.19 9.00
N LEU A 70 3.57 -5.22 8.43
CA LEU A 70 5.01 -5.10 8.61
C LEU A 70 5.35 -3.71 9.11
N PHE A 71 6.20 -3.61 10.12
CA PHE A 71 6.74 -2.33 10.55
C PHE A 71 7.80 -1.87 9.54
N VAL A 72 7.75 -0.60 9.15
CA VAL A 72 8.57 -0.07 8.04
C VAL A 72 9.52 1.05 8.46
N LEU A 73 9.43 1.47 9.72
CA LEU A 73 10.36 2.42 10.34
C LEU A 73 11.01 1.81 11.60
N PRO A 74 12.22 2.25 11.94
CA PRO A 74 12.82 1.97 13.25
C PRO A 74 11.87 2.37 14.39
N GLY A 75 11.81 1.57 15.45
CA GLY A 75 10.95 1.86 16.61
C GLY A 75 9.48 1.47 16.42
N GLY A 76 9.06 1.03 15.23
CA GLY A 76 7.71 0.51 14.99
C GLY A 76 6.61 1.58 14.87
N HIS A 77 6.98 2.84 14.67
CA HIS A 77 6.04 3.96 14.60
C HIS A 77 5.24 4.06 13.28
N SER A 78 5.62 3.29 12.27
CA SER A 78 4.88 3.17 11.01
C SER A 78 4.89 1.73 10.53
N SER A 79 3.78 1.32 9.92
CA SER A 79 3.59 -0.02 9.39
C SER A 79 2.85 0.04 8.05
N THR A 80 3.10 -0.94 7.19
CA THR A 80 2.18 -1.23 6.08
C THR A 80 1.06 -2.12 6.60
N SER A 81 -0.18 -1.70 6.36
CA SER A 81 -1.37 -2.43 6.79
C SER A 81 -1.40 -3.86 6.26
N MET A 82 -2.00 -4.75 7.07
CA MET A 82 -2.25 -6.13 6.68
C MET A 82 -3.06 -6.17 5.37
N PRO A 83 -2.63 -6.93 4.33
CA PRO A 83 -3.29 -6.94 3.03
C PRO A 83 -4.79 -7.18 3.09
N GLY A 84 -5.26 -8.13 3.90
CA GLY A 84 -6.68 -8.45 4.03
C GLY A 84 -7.50 -7.40 4.79
N LEU A 85 -6.88 -6.49 5.54
CA LEU A 85 -7.57 -5.29 6.03
C LEU A 85 -7.66 -4.24 4.91
N MET A 86 -6.52 -3.97 4.26
CA MET A 86 -6.41 -3.01 3.17
C MET A 86 -7.38 -3.33 2.03
N THR A 87 -7.39 -4.55 1.51
CA THR A 87 -8.30 -4.95 0.42
C THR A 87 -9.76 -4.87 0.81
N ARG A 88 -10.12 -5.18 2.06
CA ARG A 88 -11.50 -4.99 2.56
C ARG A 88 -11.92 -3.53 2.56
N MET A 89 -11.02 -2.62 2.90
CA MET A 89 -11.29 -1.18 2.85
C MET A 89 -11.47 -0.73 1.41
N LEU A 90 -10.61 -1.19 0.48
CA LEU A 90 -10.73 -0.91 -0.96
C LEU A 90 -12.04 -1.45 -1.56
N GLU A 91 -12.46 -2.65 -1.16
CA GLU A 91 -13.74 -3.26 -1.54
C GLU A 91 -14.93 -2.44 -1.03
N SER A 92 -14.85 -1.96 0.21
CA SER A 92 -15.92 -1.15 0.83
C SER A 92 -15.97 0.28 0.28
N LEU A 93 -14.88 0.74 -0.35
CA LEU A 93 -14.80 2.06 -0.95
C LEU A 93 -15.69 2.21 -2.18
N ASP A 94 -16.11 1.09 -2.78
CA ASP A 94 -17.05 1.01 -3.91
C ASP A 94 -16.72 2.04 -5.00
N LEU A 95 -15.48 1.91 -5.50
CA LEU A 95 -14.93 2.73 -6.56
C LEU A 95 -15.31 2.18 -7.93
N HIS A 96 -15.67 3.08 -8.83
CA HIS A 96 -15.97 2.80 -10.22
C HIS A 96 -15.03 3.58 -11.16
N ASP A 97 -15.00 3.16 -12.42
CA ASP A 97 -14.15 3.78 -13.43
C ASP A 97 -14.46 5.27 -13.60
N GLY A 98 -13.40 6.08 -13.76
CA GLY A 98 -13.48 7.53 -13.86
C GLY A 98 -13.63 8.27 -12.52
N GLN A 99 -13.88 7.56 -11.42
CA GLN A 99 -13.94 8.19 -10.09
C GLN A 99 -12.54 8.52 -9.57
N GLY A 100 -12.44 9.67 -8.89
CA GLY A 100 -11.24 10.10 -8.18
C GLY A 100 -11.30 9.75 -6.68
N VAL A 101 -10.16 9.42 -6.09
CA VAL A 101 -10.02 9.07 -4.67
C VAL A 101 -8.98 9.93 -3.97
N LEU A 102 -9.29 10.32 -2.73
CA LEU A 102 -8.31 10.82 -1.77
C LEU A 102 -7.96 9.72 -0.78
N GLU A 103 -6.68 9.38 -0.69
CA GLU A 103 -6.11 8.59 0.40
C GLU A 103 -5.45 9.52 1.42
N ILE A 104 -5.72 9.28 2.70
CA ILE A 104 -5.00 9.91 3.83
C ILE A 104 -4.18 8.83 4.52
N GLY A 105 -2.86 8.99 4.49
CA GLY A 105 -1.86 8.03 4.95
C GLY A 105 -1.11 7.36 3.79
N THR A 106 -0.32 8.10 3.02
CA THR A 106 0.49 7.52 1.93
C THR A 106 1.40 6.39 2.42
N GLY A 107 2.03 6.55 3.58
CA GLY A 107 2.91 5.56 4.19
C GLY A 107 3.97 5.03 3.22
N THR A 108 3.94 3.72 2.94
CA THR A 108 4.87 3.09 2.01
C THR A 108 4.57 3.34 0.53
N GLY A 109 3.37 3.84 0.23
CA GLY A 109 2.84 3.96 -1.13
C GLY A 109 2.19 2.68 -1.66
N TYR A 110 2.06 1.61 -0.88
CA TYR A 110 1.48 0.35 -1.37
C TYR A 110 0.01 0.50 -1.76
N ASN A 111 -0.82 1.09 -0.89
CA ASN A 111 -2.24 1.28 -1.18
C ASN A 111 -2.45 2.32 -2.30
N ALA A 112 -1.70 3.43 -2.31
CA ALA A 112 -1.61 4.34 -3.46
C ALA A 112 -1.29 3.63 -4.79
N GLY A 113 -0.36 2.66 -4.79
CA GLY A 113 -0.03 1.86 -5.96
C GLY A 113 -1.18 0.94 -6.42
N LEU A 114 -1.93 0.34 -5.48
CA LEU A 114 -3.13 -0.44 -5.81
C LEU A 114 -4.22 0.45 -6.41
N LEU A 115 -4.46 1.63 -5.82
CA LEU A 115 -5.40 2.62 -6.33
C LEU A 115 -5.00 3.10 -7.74
N ALA A 116 -3.72 3.39 -7.95
CA ALA A 116 -3.19 3.84 -9.23
C ALA A 116 -3.31 2.76 -10.31
N HIS A 117 -3.06 1.49 -9.97
CA HIS A 117 -3.32 0.38 -10.88
C HIS A 117 -4.81 0.28 -11.26
N ARG A 118 -5.72 0.43 -10.28
CA ARG A 118 -7.16 0.27 -10.47
C ARG A 118 -7.80 1.42 -11.26
N LEU A 119 -7.42 2.66 -10.97
CA LEU A 119 -8.10 3.86 -11.47
C LEU A 119 -7.27 4.65 -12.49
N GLY A 120 -5.96 4.41 -12.54
CA GLY A 120 -4.99 5.26 -13.23
C GLY A 120 -4.53 6.43 -12.36
N ASP A 121 -3.26 6.82 -12.53
CA ASP A 121 -2.57 7.83 -11.73
C ASP A 121 -3.36 9.14 -11.54
N ARG A 122 -4.01 9.61 -12.60
CA ARG A 122 -4.76 10.89 -12.63
C ARG A 122 -5.96 10.92 -11.68
N HIS A 123 -6.42 9.76 -11.23
CA HIS A 123 -7.58 9.61 -10.37
C HIS A 123 -7.21 9.42 -8.89
N VAL A 124 -5.92 9.43 -8.55
CA VAL A 124 -5.45 9.14 -7.19
C VAL A 124 -4.68 10.34 -6.63
N THR A 125 -5.16 10.82 -5.50
CA THR A 125 -4.41 11.73 -4.62
C THR A 125 -4.17 11.02 -3.30
N SER A 126 -2.93 11.04 -2.82
CA SER A 126 -2.57 10.49 -1.52
C SER A 126 -1.78 11.50 -0.72
N VAL A 127 -2.15 11.66 0.54
CA VAL A 127 -1.60 12.67 1.44
C VAL A 127 -0.97 11.99 2.65
N ASP A 128 0.17 12.47 3.10
CA ASP A 128 0.77 12.06 4.37
C ASP A 128 1.43 13.27 5.04
N ILE A 129 1.44 13.28 6.37
CA ILE A 129 2.07 14.36 7.13
C ILE A 129 3.60 14.25 7.10
N GLU A 130 4.13 13.04 6.93
CA GLU A 130 5.56 12.77 6.92
C GLU A 130 6.16 12.96 5.53
N THR A 131 6.87 14.07 5.33
CA THR A 131 7.46 14.45 4.02
C THR A 131 8.40 13.38 3.47
N ASP A 132 9.22 12.77 4.33
CA ASP A 132 10.17 11.73 3.94
C ASP A 132 9.47 10.47 3.39
N LEU A 133 8.30 10.11 3.94
CA LEU A 133 7.51 8.98 3.47
C LEU A 133 6.91 9.28 2.09
N VAL A 134 6.35 10.47 1.90
CA VAL A 134 5.81 10.93 0.61
C VAL A 134 6.89 10.89 -0.48
N ASP A 135 8.09 11.38 -0.18
CA ASP A 135 9.19 11.41 -1.14
C ASP A 135 9.72 10.01 -1.48
N LEU A 136 9.79 9.12 -0.50
CA LEU A 136 10.13 7.72 -0.72
C LEU A 136 9.08 7.00 -1.55
N ALA A 137 7.79 7.16 -1.21
CA ALA A 137 6.67 6.58 -1.95
C ALA A 137 6.68 7.07 -3.40
N ARG A 138 6.89 8.37 -3.64
CA ARG A 138 6.97 8.95 -4.99
C ARG A 138 8.05 8.29 -5.84
N ARG A 139 9.25 8.14 -5.29
CA ARG A 139 10.38 7.51 -5.99
C ARG A 139 10.09 6.04 -6.31
N ARG A 140 9.57 5.28 -5.34
CA ARG A 140 9.31 3.84 -5.51
C ARG A 140 8.16 3.58 -6.47
N LEU A 141 7.06 4.33 -6.38
CA LEU A 141 5.95 4.24 -7.33
C LEU A 141 6.41 4.54 -8.75
N ALA A 142 7.23 5.59 -8.94
CA ALA A 142 7.76 5.93 -10.25
C ALA A 142 8.65 4.81 -10.84
N GLN A 143 9.43 4.12 -10.00
CA GLN A 143 10.25 2.97 -10.43
C GLN A 143 9.42 1.79 -10.95
N ILE A 144 8.19 1.64 -10.46
CA ILE A 144 7.27 0.56 -10.88
C ILE A 144 6.19 1.05 -11.85
N GLY A 145 6.32 2.27 -12.36
CA GLY A 145 5.48 2.82 -13.43
C GLY A 145 4.21 3.56 -12.98
N TYR A 146 4.07 3.90 -11.70
CA TYR A 146 2.96 4.71 -11.19
C TYR A 146 3.42 6.10 -10.78
N ALA A 147 2.60 7.10 -11.09
CA ALA A 147 2.85 8.50 -10.72
C ALA A 147 1.57 9.22 -10.26
N PRO A 148 0.85 8.71 -9.25
CA PRO A 148 -0.30 9.42 -8.68
C PRO A 148 0.13 10.73 -8.01
N THR A 149 -0.84 11.58 -7.70
CA THR A 149 -0.58 12.82 -6.96
C THR A 149 -0.26 12.47 -5.51
N LEU A 150 0.98 12.71 -5.07
CA LEU A 150 1.39 12.53 -3.68
C LEU A 150 1.73 13.88 -3.05
N VAL A 151 1.16 14.16 -1.87
CA VAL A 151 1.29 15.46 -1.20
C VAL A 151 1.74 15.28 0.25
N ALA A 152 2.77 16.02 0.64
CA ALA A 152 3.17 16.14 2.04
C ALA A 152 2.33 17.25 2.70
N ALA A 153 1.32 16.87 3.47
CA ALA A 153 0.41 17.80 4.14
C ALA A 153 -0.35 17.10 5.27
N ASP A 154 -0.93 17.89 6.18
CA ASP A 154 -1.91 17.37 7.12
C ASP A 154 -3.21 17.00 6.38
N GLY A 155 -3.57 15.72 6.41
CA GLY A 155 -4.76 15.20 5.74
C GLY A 155 -6.08 15.55 6.43
N VAL A 156 -6.08 16.15 7.63
CA VAL A 156 -7.30 16.48 8.40
C VAL A 156 -8.31 17.30 7.59
N THR A 157 -7.83 18.23 6.75
CA THR A 157 -8.68 19.08 5.90
C THR A 157 -8.83 18.55 4.47
N GLY A 158 -8.31 17.35 4.19
CA GLY A 158 -8.12 16.85 2.84
C GLY A 158 -7.13 17.69 2.03
N HIS A 159 -7.22 17.62 0.71
CA HIS A 159 -6.37 18.41 -0.20
C HIS A 159 -7.25 19.14 -1.23
N GLU A 160 -7.42 20.46 -1.06
CA GLU A 160 -8.35 21.26 -1.86
C GLU A 160 -7.96 21.30 -3.34
N ALA A 161 -6.67 21.39 -3.64
CA ALA A 161 -6.17 21.55 -5.01
C ALA A 161 -6.38 20.31 -5.91
N SER A 162 -6.66 19.13 -5.35
CA SER A 162 -7.02 17.94 -6.13
C SER A 162 -8.48 17.52 -5.97
N ALA A 163 -9.29 18.33 -5.26
CA ALA A 163 -10.73 18.16 -5.22
C ALA A 163 -11.36 18.51 -6.60
N PRO A 164 -12.56 17.98 -6.91
CA PRO A 164 -13.38 17.08 -6.08
C PRO A 164 -12.91 15.61 -6.17
N TYR A 165 -13.09 14.89 -5.06
CA TYR A 165 -12.96 13.43 -5.02
C TYR A 165 -14.34 12.78 -4.90
N HIS A 166 -14.47 11.56 -5.41
CA HIS A 166 -15.69 10.77 -5.29
C HIS A 166 -15.70 9.89 -4.03
N ARG A 167 -14.51 9.54 -3.53
CA ARG A 167 -14.29 8.69 -2.36
C ARG A 167 -13.09 9.19 -1.56
N ILE A 168 -13.12 8.92 -0.26
CA ILE A 168 -12.02 9.18 0.67
C ILE A 168 -11.75 7.89 1.45
N ILE A 169 -10.49 7.52 1.57
CA ILE A 169 -10.03 6.42 2.40
C ILE A 169 -8.94 6.93 3.35
N VAL A 170 -9.01 6.50 4.62
CA VAL A 170 -8.02 6.82 5.64
C VAL A 170 -7.38 5.51 6.09
N THR A 171 -6.06 5.43 6.04
CA THR A 171 -5.31 4.16 6.19
C THR A 171 -4.24 4.19 7.27
#